data_AF-A0A356VVA6-F1
#
_entry.id   AF-A0A356VVA6-F1
#
_cell.length_a   1.000
_cell.length_b   1.000
_cell.length_c   1.000
_cell.angle_alpha   90.00
_cell.angle_beta   90.00
_cell.angle_gamma   90.00
#
_symmetry.space_group_name_H-M   'P 1'
#
loop_
_entity.id
_entity.type
_entity.pdbx_description
1 polymer ?
#
loop_
_entity_poly.entity_id
_entity_poly.type
_entity_poly.pdbx_seq_one_letter_code
_entity_poly.pdbx_strand_id
1 'polypeptide(L)'
;MLEPASVKATILTGPDMSDFEAETRLLKQQQAIIQVQNYQELFQFIPALLADPELRQQMGNRAEKVIKSQQYILNDYLNLLC
;
A
#
# COMPACT_ATOMS: atom_id res chain seq x y z
N MET A 1 6.01 -6.22 3.83
CA MET A 1 5.18 -5.02 3.58
C MET A 1 4.98 -4.13 4.83
N LEU A 2 5.61 -4.41 5.98
CA LEU A 2 5.39 -3.62 7.20
C LEU A 2 6.28 -2.36 7.31
N GLU A 3 7.50 -2.39 6.77
CA GLU A 3 8.41 -1.24 6.85
C GLU A 3 7.98 0.01 6.06
N PRO A 4 7.33 -0.05 4.88
CA PRO A 4 6.92 1.16 4.16
C PRO A 4 5.69 1.87 4.77
N ALA A 5 4.86 1.11 5.49
CA ALA A 5 3.56 1.55 6.01
C ALA A 5 3.66 2.46 7.24
N SER A 6 4.64 2.20 8.09
CA SER A 6 4.97 3.02 9.26
C SER A 6 5.53 4.39 8.88
N VAL A 7 5.95 4.57 7.62
CA VAL A 7 6.54 5.82 7.10
C VAL A 7 5.48 6.77 6.54
N LYS A 8 4.19 6.41 6.55
CA LYS A 8 3.12 7.17 5.85
C LYS A 8 3.51 7.45 4.39
N ALA A 9 4.22 6.51 3.78
CA ALA A 9 4.65 6.63 2.40
C ALA A 9 3.55 6.12 1.47
N THR A 10 3.46 6.70 0.27
CA THR A 10 2.65 6.15 -0.80
C THR A 10 3.16 4.76 -1.17
N ILE A 11 2.27 3.77 -1.21
CA ILE A 11 2.62 2.41 -1.59
C ILE A 11 2.35 2.23 -3.09
N LEU A 12 3.38 1.84 -3.84
CA LEU A 12 3.28 1.50 -5.25
C LEU A 12 3.81 0.09 -5.46
N THR A 13 3.02 -0.76 -6.13
CA THR A 13 3.33 -2.18 -6.34
C THR A 13 3.18 -2.58 -7.80
N GLY A 14 3.87 -3.67 -8.16
CA GLY A 14 3.70 -4.31 -9.46
C GLY A 14 2.46 -5.21 -9.53
N PRO A 15 2.24 -5.88 -10.68
CA PRO A 15 1.06 -6.71 -10.91
C PRO A 15 1.04 -7.96 -10.02
N ASP A 16 2.21 -8.46 -9.63
CA ASP A 16 2.33 -9.68 -8.85
C ASP A 16 2.24 -9.40 -7.34
N MET A 17 1.07 -9.69 -6.78
CA MET A 17 0.73 -9.56 -5.36
C MET A 17 -0.12 -10.76 -4.89
N SER A 18 0.01 -11.93 -5.52
CA SER A 18 -0.84 -13.09 -5.25
C SER A 18 -0.78 -13.56 -3.80
N ASP A 19 0.39 -13.47 -3.18
CA ASP A 19 0.60 -13.85 -1.77
C ASP A 19 -0.06 -12.88 -0.78
N PHE A 20 -0.44 -11.69 -1.24
CA PHE A 20 -1.04 -10.61 -0.44
C PHE A 20 -2.29 -10.02 -1.11
N GLU A 21 -3.05 -10.87 -1.81
CA GLU A 21 -4.17 -10.43 -2.65
C GLU A 21 -5.27 -9.75 -1.82
N ALA A 22 -5.56 -10.29 -0.64
CA ALA A 22 -6.59 -9.77 0.26
C ALA A 22 -6.22 -8.37 0.78
N GLU A 23 -4.97 -8.18 1.18
CA GLU A 23 -4.41 -6.93 1.67
C GLU A 23 -4.35 -5.90 0.54
N THR A 24 -3.88 -6.31 -0.63
CA THR A 24 -3.80 -5.47 -1.82
C THR A 24 -5.19 -4.99 -2.24
N ARG A 25 -6.20 -5.87 -2.20
CA ARG A 25 -7.60 -5.52 -2.51
C ARG A 25 -8.15 -4.50 -1.53
N LEU A 26 -7.92 -4.67 -0.23
CA LEU A 26 -8.37 -3.72 0.79
C LEU A 26 -7.69 -2.35 0.63
N LEU A 27 -6.38 -2.34 0.39
CA LEU A 27 -5.63 -1.11 0.15
C LEU A 27 -6.09 -0.40 -1.14
N LYS A 28 -6.40 -1.14 -2.21
CA LYS A 28 -6.96 -0.57 -3.45
C LYS A 28 -8.33 0.06 -3.21
N GLN A 29 -9.21 -0.61 -2.47
CA GLN A 29 -10.54 -0.06 -2.13
C GLN A 29 -10.46 1.26 -1.35
N GLN A 30 -9.42 1.41 -0.52
CA GLN A 30 -9.19 2.59 0.31
C GLN A 30 -8.30 3.63 -0.38
N GLN A 31 -7.99 3.44 -1.68
CA GLN A 31 -7.10 4.31 -2.46
C GLN A 31 -5.76 4.57 -1.75
N ALA A 32 -5.26 3.55 -1.07
CA ALA A 32 -4.05 3.57 -0.25
C ALA A 32 -2.83 2.97 -0.98
N ILE A 33 -3.05 2.33 -2.14
CA ILE A 33 -2.02 1.69 -2.96
C ILE A 33 -2.28 1.96 -4.44
N ILE A 34 -1.21 2.14 -5.21
CA ILE A 34 -1.26 2.12 -6.68
C ILE A 34 -0.62 0.81 -7.13
N GLN A 35 -1.39 -0.01 -7.85
CA GLN A 35 -0.86 -1.20 -8.49
C GLN A 35 -0.68 -0.87 -9.98
N VAL A 36 0.57 -0.92 -10.44
CA VAL A 36 0.91 -0.72 -11.85
C VAL A 36 1.09 -2.07 -12.53
N GLN A 37 0.63 -2.21 -13.76
CA GLN A 37 0.69 -3.47 -14.50
C GLN A 37 1.98 -3.62 -15.32
N ASN A 38 2.67 -2.50 -15.59
CA ASN A 38 3.83 -2.47 -16.46
C ASN A 38 4.72 -1.26 -16.17
N TYR A 39 5.90 -1.26 -16.78
CA TYR A 39 6.88 -0.18 -16.66
C TYR A 39 6.36 1.17 -17.19
N GLN A 40 5.49 1.17 -18.19
CA GLN A 40 4.96 2.42 -18.76
C GLN A 40 4.06 3.14 -17.75
N GLU A 41 3.19 2.41 -17.06
CA GLU A 41 2.38 2.94 -15.96
C GLU A 41 3.26 3.44 -14.81
N LEU A 42 4.33 2.71 -14.47
CA LEU A 42 5.29 3.15 -13.46
C LEU A 42 5.88 4.54 -13.80
N PHE A 43 6.32 4.71 -15.06
CA PHE A 43 6.86 5.99 -15.54
C PHE A 43 5.83 7.13 -15.58
N GLN A 44 4.53 6.83 -15.62
CA GLN A 44 3.48 7.84 -15.53
C GLN A 44 3.17 8.22 -14.08
N PHE A 45 3.10 7.24 -13.18
CA PHE A 45 2.72 7.47 -11.78
C PHE A 45 3.85 8.06 -10.95
N ILE A 46 5.11 7.68 -11.16
CA ILE A 46 6.24 8.19 -10.37
C ILE A 46 6.35 9.73 -10.46
N PRO A 47 6.38 10.36 -11.65
CA PRO A 47 6.49 11.82 -11.76
C PRO A 47 5.30 12.55 -11.14
N ALA A 48 4.07 12.03 -11.33
CA ALA A 48 2.87 12.61 -10.73
C ALA A 48 2.92 12.56 -9.21
N LEU A 49 3.34 11.41 -8.65
CA LEU A 49 3.55 11.27 -7.22
C LEU A 49 4.66 12.18 -6.71
N LEU A 50 5.78 12.32 -7.41
CA LEU A 50 6.89 13.19 -6.98
C LEU A 50 6.55 14.68 -7.07
N ALA A 51 5.74 15.08 -8.05
CA ALA A 51 5.31 16.46 -8.24
C ALA A 51 4.29 16.93 -7.19
N ASP A 52 3.49 16.03 -6.63
CA ASP A 52 2.42 16.37 -5.69
C ASP A 52 2.68 15.80 -4.27
N PRO A 53 3.25 16.60 -3.35
CA PRO A 53 3.46 16.17 -1.97
C PRO A 53 2.17 15.94 -1.19
N GLU A 54 1.08 16.62 -1.53
CA GLU A 54 -0.20 16.50 -0.84
C GLU A 54 -0.87 15.17 -1.20
N LEU A 55 -0.86 14.80 -2.48
CA LEU A 55 -1.29 13.48 -2.95
C LEU A 55 -0.51 12.36 -2.23
N ARG A 56 0.82 12.48 -2.13
CA ARG A 56 1.63 11.49 -1.41
C ARG A 56 1.21 11.35 0.04
N GLN A 57 0.99 12.46 0.73
CA GLN A 57 0.61 12.48 2.13
C GLN A 57 -0.80 11.93 2.35
N GLN A 58 -1.76 12.26 1.48
CA GLN A 58 -3.12 11.73 1.55
C GLN A 58 -3.12 10.20 1.36
N MET A 59 -2.39 9.70 0.36
CA MET A 59 -2.25 8.27 0.11
C MET A 59 -1.54 7.55 1.26
N GLY A 60 -0.46 8.13 1.78
CA GLY A 60 0.27 7.63 2.93
C GLY A 60 -0.58 7.53 4.19
N ASN A 61 -1.40 8.55 4.46
CA ASN A 61 -2.34 8.56 5.59
C ASN A 61 -3.44 7.50 5.43
N ARG A 62 -3.90 7.25 4.20
CA ARG A 62 -4.88 6.17 3.92
C ARG A 62 -4.24 4.80 4.13
N ALA A 63 -3.02 4.59 3.63
CA ALA A 63 -2.26 3.36 3.86
C ALA A 63 -2.01 3.08 5.35
N GLU A 64 -1.60 4.11 6.11
CA GLU A 64 -1.43 4.01 7.56
C GLU A 64 -2.75 3.61 8.25
N LYS A 65 -3.88 4.22 7.89
CA LYS A 65 -5.20 3.89 8.46
C LYS A 65 -5.60 2.45 8.19
N VAL A 66 -5.43 1.98 6.95
CA VAL A 66 -5.76 0.60 6.57
C VAL A 66 -4.90 -0.38 7.34
N ILE A 67 -3.60 -0.11 7.46
CA ILE A 67 -2.67 -1.03 8.11
C ILE A 67 -2.87 -1.04 9.63
N LYS A 68 -3.18 0.11 10.25
CA LYS A 68 -3.63 0.16 11.65
C LYS A 68 -4.97 -0.55 11.87
N SER A 69 -5.88 -0.51 10.90
CA SER A 69 -7.14 -1.27 10.99
C SER A 69 -6.91 -2.79 10.84
N GLN A 70 -5.88 -3.19 10.09
CA GLN A 70 -5.46 -4.58 9.93
C GLN A 70 -4.48 -5.07 11.02
N GLN A 71 -3.98 -4.22 11.92
CA GLN A 71 -3.06 -4.66 12.99
C GLN A 71 -3.63 -5.79 13.86
N TYR A 72 -4.96 -5.90 13.97
CA TYR A 72 -5.61 -7.04 14.60
C TYR A 72 -5.45 -8.35 13.79
N ILE A 73 -5.56 -8.27 12.46
CA ILE A 73 -5.38 -9.41 11.56
C ILE A 73 -3.93 -9.88 11.57
N LEU A 74 -2.97 -8.95 11.64
CA LEU A 74 -1.54 -9.28 11.72
C LEU A 74 -1.18 -9.98 13.05
N ASN A 75 -1.80 -9.61 14.17
CA ASN A 75 -1.64 -10.34 15.44
C ASN A 75 -2.18 -11.78 15.34
N ASP A 76 -3.28 -12.01 14.62
CA ASP A 76 -3.78 -13.36 14.38
C ASP A 76 -2.82 -14.18 13.50
N TYR A 77 -2.24 -13.58 12.46
CA TYR A 77 -1.21 -14.24 11.63
C TYR A 77 0.08 -14.53 12.41
N LEU A 78 0.50 -13.64 13.30
CA LEU A 78 1.67 -13.86 14.17
C LEU A 78 1.40 -14.89 15.26
N ASN A 79 0.18 -14.95 15.80
CA ASN A 79 -0.23 -15.98 16.76
C ASN A 79 -0.38 -17.37 16.13
N LEU A 80 -0.66 -17.47 14.83
CA LEU A 80 -0.68 -18.74 14.10
C LEU A 80 0.72 -19.33 13.85
N LEU A 81 1.78 -18.56 14.11
CA LEU A 81 3.18 -18.98 13.98
C LEU A 81 3.85 -19.25 15.34
N CYS A 82 3.09 -19.28 16.45
CA CYS A 82 3.58 -19.62 17.80
C CYS A 82 2.80 -20.79 18.41
#